data_AF-A0AA40XAR2-F1
#
_entry.id   AF-A0AA40XAR2-F1
#
_cell.length_a   1.000
_cell.length_b   1.000
_cell.length_c   1.000
_cell.angle_alpha   90.00
_cell.angle_beta   90.00
_cell.angle_gamma   90.00
#
_symmetry.space_group_name_H-M   'P 1'
#
loop_
_entity.id
_entity.type
_entity.pdbx_description
1 polymer ?
#
loop_
_entity_poly.entity_id
_entity_poly.type
_entity_poly.pdbx_seq_one_letter_code
_entity_poly.pdbx_strand_id
1 'polypeptide(L)'
;FTRTVVVDNVTGEVITSGDGTTAWTATNGDTTFDAVVSPVVPGSVADKAQTAAVTDLKADSADVNETVTYTKVGSLVPSSSDGN
;
A
#
# COMPACT_ATOMS: atom_id res chain seq x y z
N PHE A 1 2.15 -12.96 0.76
CA PHE A 1 3.07 -14.11 0.91
C PHE A 1 2.30 -15.32 1.38
N THR A 2 2.65 -16.51 0.90
CA THR A 2 2.10 -17.80 1.36
C THR A 2 3.22 -18.79 1.64
N ARG A 3 2.98 -19.73 2.55
CA ARG A 3 3.86 -20.89 2.79
C ARG A 3 3.02 -22.09 3.19
N THR A 4 3.58 -23.28 3.02
CA THR A 4 3.03 -24.53 3.51
C THR A 4 3.85 -24.98 4.71
N VAL A 5 3.17 -25.45 5.77
CA VAL A 5 3.80 -26.10 6.91
C VAL A 5 3.17 -27.48 7.09
N VAL A 6 3.97 -28.44 7.54
CA VAL A 6 3.47 -29.76 7.92
C VAL A 6 3.26 -29.79 9.43
N VAL A 7 2.20 -30.43 9.90
CA VAL A 7 1.94 -30.63 11.33
C VAL A 7 2.02 -32.12 11.62
N ASP A 8 2.78 -32.49 12.65
CA ASP A 8 2.88 -33.86 13.09
C ASP A 8 1.53 -34.31 13.68
N ASN A 9 0.97 -35.38 13.14
CA ASN A 9 -0.38 -35.83 13.48
C ASN A 9 -0.47 -36.46 14.88
N VAL A 10 0.64 -36.87 15.49
CA VAL A 10 0.66 -37.54 16.80
C VAL A 10 0.85 -36.52 17.93
N THR A 11 1.77 -35.59 17.75
CA THR A 11 2.17 -34.58 18.74
C THR A 11 1.46 -33.24 18.55
N GLY A 12 0.96 -32.94 17.35
CA GLY A 12 0.37 -31.66 16.99
C GLY A 12 1.41 -30.54 16.76
N GLU A 13 2.71 -30.87 16.76
CA GLU A 13 3.77 -29.89 16.56
C GLU A 13 3.90 -29.48 15.09
N VAL A 14 4.18 -28.20 14.86
CA VAL A 14 4.49 -27.68 13.52
C VAL A 14 5.92 -28.08 13.15
N ILE A 15 6.07 -28.84 12.06
CA ILE A 15 7.36 -29.15 11.46
C ILE A 15 7.81 -27.90 10.69
N THR A 16 8.85 -27.25 11.19
CA THR A 16 9.33 -25.95 10.67
C THR A 16 10.35 -26.09 9.53
N SER A 17 10.86 -27.30 9.28
CA SER A 17 11.78 -27.61 8.19
C SER A 17 11.65 -29.09 7.78
N GLY A 18 11.78 -29.39 6.48
CA GLY A 18 11.68 -30.75 5.96
C GLY A 18 10.75 -30.88 4.74
N ASP A 19 10.61 -32.10 4.25
CA ASP A 19 9.83 -32.41 3.06
C ASP A 19 8.35 -31.99 3.25
N GLY A 20 7.85 -31.15 2.35
CA GLY A 20 6.50 -30.58 2.42
C GLY A 20 6.35 -29.24 3.17
N THR A 21 7.38 -28.76 3.89
CA THR A 21 7.38 -27.39 4.45
C THR A 21 8.12 -26.45 3.52
N THR A 22 7.50 -25.33 3.15
CA THR A 22 8.04 -24.40 2.15
C THR A 22 8.45 -23.07 2.77
N ALA A 23 9.43 -22.41 2.14
CA ALA A 23 9.74 -21.02 2.44
C ALA A 23 8.58 -20.11 2.04
N TRP A 24 8.47 -18.96 2.71
CA TRP A 24 7.52 -17.93 2.31
C TRP A 24 7.77 -17.50 0.87
N THR A 25 6.70 -17.49 0.09
CA THR A 25 6.73 -17.10 -1.32
C THR A 25 5.77 -15.94 -1.54
N ALA A 26 6.22 -14.93 -2.27
CA ALA A 26 5.36 -13.83 -2.72
C ALA A 26 4.28 -14.37 -3.66
N THR A 27 3.04 -13.90 -3.49
CA THR A 27 1.98 -14.23 -4.44
C THR A 27 2.38 -13.65 -5.80
N ASN A 28 2.32 -14.47 -6.86
CA ASN A 28 2.75 -14.09 -8.21
C ASN A 28 4.23 -13.63 -8.30
N GLY A 29 5.06 -13.93 -7.30
CA GLY A 29 6.44 -13.42 -7.24
C GLY A 29 6.56 -11.92 -6.98
N ASP A 30 5.45 -11.25 -6.65
CA ASP A 30 5.42 -9.80 -6.46
C ASP A 30 5.86 -9.40 -5.05
N THR A 31 6.97 -8.70 -4.98
CA THR A 31 7.59 -8.19 -3.75
C THR A 31 7.52 -6.68 -3.68
N THR A 32 6.55 -6.09 -4.38
CA THR A 32 6.40 -4.65 -4.50
C THR A 32 4.97 -4.22 -4.19
N PHE A 33 4.83 -2.96 -3.81
CA PHE A 33 3.57 -2.25 -3.96
C PHE A 33 3.78 -1.15 -4.98
N ASP A 34 3.01 -1.19 -6.06
CA ASP A 34 3.08 -0.19 -7.11
C ASP A 34 2.64 1.19 -6.59
N ALA A 35 3.18 2.23 -7.24
CA ALA A 35 2.70 3.59 -7.04
C ALA A 35 1.24 3.71 -7.51
N VAL A 36 0.40 4.32 -6.68
CA VAL A 36 -1.01 4.55 -7.00
C VAL A 36 -1.21 6.04 -7.26
N VAL A 37 -1.70 6.36 -8.46
CA VAL A 37 -2.00 7.74 -8.86
C VAL A 37 -3.17 8.26 -8.05
N SER A 38 -3.00 9.45 -7.48
CA SER A 38 -4.04 10.13 -6.71
C SER A 38 -5.17 10.54 -7.66
N PRO A 39 -6.44 10.15 -7.39
CA PRO A 39 -7.54 10.50 -8.27
C PRO A 39 -7.75 12.02 -8.34
N VAL A 40 -8.29 12.48 -9.47
CA VAL A 40 -8.67 13.89 -9.60
C VAL A 40 -9.96 14.14 -8.83
N VAL A 41 -9.92 15.05 -7.86
CA VAL A 41 -11.10 15.51 -7.12
C VAL A 41 -11.37 16.96 -7.53
N PRO A 42 -12.46 17.24 -8.27
CA PRO A 42 -12.76 18.59 -8.75
C PRO A 42 -12.80 19.63 -7.62
N GLY A 43 -12.20 20.78 -7.87
CA GLY A 43 -12.11 21.87 -6.89
C GLY A 43 -11.21 21.58 -5.70
N SER A 44 -10.36 20.55 -5.76
CA SER A 44 -9.36 20.24 -4.74
C SER A 44 -8.01 19.89 -5.38
N VAL A 45 -6.93 20.04 -4.61
CA VAL A 45 -5.57 19.67 -4.98
C VAL A 45 -5.06 18.66 -3.97
N ALA A 46 -4.60 17.51 -4.47
CA ALA A 46 -3.90 16.52 -3.64
C ALA A 46 -2.52 17.04 -3.25
N ASP A 47 -2.08 16.75 -2.04
CA ASP A 47 -0.72 17.04 -1.56
C ASP A 47 0.36 16.23 -2.31
N LYS A 48 -0.01 15.03 -2.78
CA LYS A 48 0.81 14.13 -3.59
C LYS A 48 0.06 13.78 -4.88
N ALA A 49 0.76 13.71 -6.01
CA ALA A 49 0.18 13.28 -7.28
C ALA A 49 0.00 11.74 -7.36
N GLN A 50 0.84 10.99 -6.63
CA GLN A 50 0.78 9.55 -6.49
C GLN A 50 1.48 9.12 -5.20
N THR A 51 1.20 7.91 -4.71
CA THR A 51 1.99 7.29 -3.63
C THR A 51 3.36 6.87 -4.16
N ALA A 52 4.31 6.66 -3.24
CA ALA A 52 5.57 6.02 -3.60
C ALA A 52 5.33 4.52 -3.88
N ALA A 53 6.10 3.95 -4.81
CA ALA A 53 6.23 2.51 -4.91
C ALA A 53 7.08 2.00 -3.74
N VAL A 54 6.78 0.78 -3.27
CA VAL A 54 7.56 0.09 -2.24
C VAL A 54 8.20 -1.14 -2.87
N THR A 55 9.49 -1.33 -2.65
CA THR A 55 10.25 -2.47 -3.18
C THR A 55 10.78 -3.36 -2.07
N ASP A 56 11.26 -4.54 -2.45
CA ASP A 56 11.98 -5.46 -1.56
C ASP A 56 11.15 -5.93 -0.36
N LEU A 57 9.83 -6.03 -0.52
CA LEU A 57 8.94 -6.58 0.50
C LEU A 57 9.28 -8.04 0.78
N LYS A 58 9.23 -8.38 2.06
CA LYS A 58 9.44 -9.72 2.59
C LYS A 58 8.23 -10.14 3.40
N ALA A 59 8.14 -11.42 3.71
CA ALA A 59 7.04 -11.96 4.50
C ALA A 59 6.98 -11.41 5.93
N ASP A 60 8.07 -10.84 6.43
CA ASP A 60 8.23 -10.21 7.74
C ASP A 60 8.31 -8.67 7.66
N SER A 61 8.12 -8.07 6.48
CA SER A 61 7.98 -6.63 6.36
C SER A 61 6.79 -6.14 7.20
N ALA A 62 6.97 -5.01 7.89
CA ALA A 62 5.87 -4.32 8.55
C ALA A 62 4.87 -3.76 7.51
N ASP A 63 3.65 -3.47 7.97
CA ASP A 63 2.63 -2.83 7.15
C ASP A 63 3.11 -1.44 6.67
N VAL A 64 2.74 -1.10 5.43
CA VAL A 64 2.99 0.22 4.85
C VAL A 64 1.70 1.01 4.82
N ASN A 65 1.69 2.16 5.48
CA ASN A 65 0.54 3.07 5.50
C ASN A 65 0.91 4.40 4.84
N GLU A 66 0.21 4.74 3.77
CA GLU A 66 0.34 6.02 3.07
C GLU A 66 -0.96 6.83 3.19
N THR A 67 -0.82 8.14 3.36
CA THR A 67 -1.96 9.09 3.39
C THR A 67 -1.74 10.16 2.33
N VAL A 68 -2.81 10.43 1.57
CA VAL A 68 -2.91 11.53 0.59
C VAL A 68 -4.02 12.46 1.07
N THR A 69 -3.72 13.74 1.19
CA THR A 69 -4.65 14.76 1.68
C THR A 69 -5.06 15.70 0.55
N TYR A 70 -6.36 15.94 0.42
CA TYR A 70 -6.91 16.88 -0.56
C TYR A 70 -7.27 18.21 0.09
N THR A 71 -6.75 19.29 -0.47
CA THR A 71 -7.08 20.65 -0.05
C THR A 71 -8.01 21.30 -1.05
N LYS A 72 -9.16 21.79 -0.59
CA LYS A 72 -10.14 22.48 -1.45
C LYS A 72 -9.55 23.80 -1.95
N VAL A 73 -9.64 24.01 -3.26
CA VAL A 73 -9.28 25.29 -3.89
C VAL A 73 -10.38 26.31 -3.54
N GLY A 74 -9.98 27.42 -2.94
CA GLY A 74 -10.90 28.52 -2.65
C GLY A 74 -11.51 29.10 -3.93
N SER A 75 -12.77 29.50 -3.88
CA SER A 75 -13.39 30.26 -4.96
C SER A 75 -12.96 31.72 -4.81
N LEU A 76 -11.94 32.14 -5.55
CA LEU A 76 -11.64 33.57 -5.70
C LEU A 76 -12.72 34.16 -6.60
N VAL A 77 -13.73 34.80 -6.01
CA VAL A 77 -14.55 35.79 -6.72
C VAL A 77 -13.81 37.13 -6.60
N PRO A 78 -13.13 37.63 -7.65
CA PRO A 78 -12.66 39.00 -7.62
C PRO A 78 -13.88 39.91 -7.56
N SER A 79 -14.11 40.56 -6.43
CA SER A 79 -15.03 41.68 -6.36
C SER A 79 -14.40 42.82 -7.12
N SER A 80 -14.91 43.13 -8.31
CA SER A 80 -14.66 44.40 -8.97
C SER A 80 -15.30 45.50 -8.11
N SER A 81 -14.54 45.99 -7.13
CA SER A 81 -14.84 47.17 -6.32
C SER A 81 -14.04 48.37 -6.81
N ASP A 82 -13.88 48.49 -8.12
CA ASP A 82 -13.46 49.72 -8.79
C ASP A 82 -14.67 50.10 -9.66
N GLY A 83 -15.62 50.95 -9.26
CA GLY A 83 -15.54 52.07 -8.33
C GLY A 83 -15.68 53.35 -9.14
N ASN A 84 -16.93 53.79 -9.33
CA ASN A 84 -17.39 55.14 -9.73
C ASN A 84 -17.24 55.58 -11.20
#